data_AF-A0A7T7I4V6-F1
#
_entry.id   AF-A0A7T7I4V6-F1
#
_cell.length_a   1.000
_cell.length_b   1.000
_cell.length_c   1.000
_cell.angle_alpha   90.00
_cell.angle_beta   90.00
_cell.angle_gamma   90.00
#
_symmetry.space_group_name_H-M   'P 1'
#
loop_
_entity.id
_entity.type
_entity.pdbx_description
1 polymer ?
#
loop_
_entity_poly.entity_id
_entity_poly.type
_entity_poly.pdbx_seq_one_letter_code
_entity_poly.pdbx_strand_id
1 'polypeptide(L)'
;MTSRITWDEASARRHERQLLGAPAPAGTPVAEVVSTLLATHAQVLSAAELSVGLRLDGATRQDVRAALWDDRSLVKTYGPRGTIHLLAAAELPFWSAALTAVPSGASAPPGVRMTPGQEEQVVAAIGDALDGRQLTIDELSEEVVARTGPWAGDLVMEAFQGKWPRWRQVMHRAGQSGALCFAPNRGRKAAYTRPPHFDPLPADEALATLVRHYLHAYGPATPQHFAKWAAAPRGWAADLFGSLAASGGIEEVDFEGAPAWVVAGDTEFPTEAVRGVRLLPYFDAYAIAAQPRERMFPGAAYERALAGGQAGNFPVLLVDGVVAGVWHQRRQGKRTKVTVEPLGRLTRAQERELGQQVERVGEVLEAGPELVVGKVTAGPHA
;
A
#
# COMPACT_ATOMS: atom_id res chain seq x y z
N MET A 1 27.37 -3.51 21.81
CA MET A 1 26.25 -2.95 22.60
C MET A 1 25.09 -2.86 21.64
N THR A 2 23.94 -3.43 21.98
CA THR A 2 22.73 -3.32 21.16
C THR A 2 22.20 -1.88 21.23
N SER A 3 22.02 -1.20 20.09
CA SER A 3 21.49 0.16 20.05
C SER A 3 20.06 0.18 20.56
N ARG A 4 19.75 1.09 21.50
CA ARG A 4 18.40 1.30 22.03
C ARG A 4 17.70 2.40 21.25
N ILE A 5 16.48 2.11 20.81
CA ILE A 5 15.65 2.96 19.97
C ILE A 5 14.27 3.09 20.61
N THR A 6 13.80 4.32 20.71
CA THR A 6 12.47 4.67 21.21
C THR A 6 11.44 4.73 20.08
N TRP A 7 10.17 4.74 20.44
CA TRP A 7 9.07 4.96 19.50
C TRP A 7 9.20 6.28 18.74
N ASP A 8 9.64 7.34 19.42
CA ASP A 8 9.74 8.68 18.83
C ASP A 8 10.86 8.72 17.79
N GLU A 9 12.02 8.14 18.08
CA GLU A 9 13.14 7.99 17.14
C GLU A 9 12.74 7.15 15.92
N ALA A 10 12.08 6.01 16.14
CA ALA A 10 11.59 5.17 15.05
C ALA A 10 10.51 5.89 14.21
N SER A 11 9.63 6.64 14.84
CA SER A 11 8.58 7.41 14.15
C SER A 11 9.17 8.56 13.35
N ALA A 12 10.15 9.28 13.91
CA ALA A 12 10.89 10.32 13.20
C ALA A 12 11.58 9.77 11.95
N ARG A 13 12.28 8.64 12.07
CA ARG A 13 12.92 8.00 10.92
C ARG A 13 11.93 7.55 9.86
N ARG A 14 10.80 6.94 10.25
CA ARG A 14 9.73 6.54 9.31
C ARG A 14 9.12 7.77 8.62
N HIS A 15 8.93 8.85 9.37
CA HIS A 15 8.36 10.10 8.86
C HIS A 15 9.28 10.78 7.84
N GLU A 16 10.58 10.79 8.11
CA GLU A 16 11.61 11.27 7.17
C GLU A 16 11.71 10.38 5.93
N ARG A 17 11.87 9.07 6.11
CA ARG A 17 12.02 8.11 5.00
C ARG A 17 10.80 8.04 4.12
N GLN A 18 9.62 8.35 4.65
CA GLN A 18 8.39 8.40 3.86
C GLN A 18 8.07 9.81 3.38
N LEU A 19 9.03 10.74 3.41
CA LEU A 19 8.91 12.09 2.82
C LEU A 19 7.73 12.90 3.37
N LEU A 20 7.34 12.63 4.62
CA LEU A 20 6.26 13.36 5.29
C LEU A 20 6.78 14.62 5.98
N GLY A 21 8.03 14.61 6.45
CA GLY A 21 8.68 15.78 7.04
C GLY A 21 9.10 16.81 6.00
N ALA A 22 9.83 16.35 5.00
CA ALA A 22 10.24 17.11 3.84
C ALA A 22 9.78 16.36 2.58
N PRO A 23 8.80 16.89 1.82
CA PRO A 23 8.44 16.35 0.52
C PRO A 23 9.66 16.32 -0.41
N ALA A 24 9.68 15.36 -1.33
CA ALA A 24 10.68 15.33 -2.39
C ALA A 24 10.60 16.62 -3.24
N PRO A 25 11.75 17.15 -3.72
CA PRO A 25 11.76 18.36 -4.53
C PRO A 25 10.90 18.24 -5.80
N ALA A 26 10.40 19.39 -6.27
CA ALA A 26 9.68 19.44 -7.54
C ALA A 26 10.56 18.87 -8.68
N GLY A 27 9.97 18.01 -9.51
CA GLY A 27 10.67 17.32 -10.59
C GLY A 27 11.27 15.96 -10.21
N THR A 28 11.29 15.56 -8.93
CA THR A 28 11.59 14.15 -8.57
C THR A 28 10.60 13.22 -9.28
N PRO A 29 11.07 12.14 -9.94
CA PRO A 29 10.19 11.18 -10.59
C PRO A 29 9.18 10.58 -9.62
N VAL A 30 7.90 10.55 -10.01
CA VAL A 30 6.81 9.97 -9.20
C VAL A 30 7.09 8.52 -8.82
N ALA A 31 7.74 7.76 -9.72
CA ALA A 31 8.15 6.39 -9.47
C ALA A 31 9.09 6.25 -8.26
N GLU A 32 10.00 7.20 -8.05
CA GLU A 32 10.90 7.17 -6.89
C GLU A 32 10.12 7.33 -5.58
N VAL A 33 9.13 8.24 -5.54
CA VAL A 33 8.27 8.41 -4.36
C VAL A 33 7.49 7.12 -4.06
N VAL A 34 6.98 6.44 -5.10
CA VAL A 34 6.28 5.15 -4.94
C VAL A 34 7.22 4.05 -4.44
N SER A 35 8.45 3.99 -4.94
CA SER A 35 9.51 3.09 -4.47
C SER A 35 9.85 3.33 -3.01
N THR A 36 10.04 4.60 -2.61
CA THR A 36 10.31 5.02 -1.24
C THR A 36 9.24 4.54 -0.25
N LEU A 37 7.98 4.50 -0.67
CA LEU A 37 6.88 4.02 0.16
C LEU A 37 6.75 2.49 0.22
N LEU A 38 7.60 1.76 -0.50
CA LEU A 38 7.52 0.31 -0.68
C LEU A 38 6.14 -0.10 -1.25
N ALA A 39 5.80 0.51 -2.39
CA ALA A 39 4.51 0.49 -3.08
C ALA A 39 3.44 1.40 -2.44
N THR A 40 2.54 1.93 -3.28
CA THR A 40 1.42 2.78 -2.82
C THR A 40 0.09 2.06 -3.03
N HIS A 41 -0.68 1.87 -1.97
CA HIS A 41 -1.97 1.15 -2.04
C HIS A 41 -3.00 1.92 -2.89
N ALA A 42 -3.57 1.26 -3.90
CA ALA A 42 -4.34 1.88 -4.99
C ALA A 42 -5.70 1.20 -5.26
N GLN A 43 -6.25 0.50 -4.27
CA GLN A 43 -7.65 0.04 -4.30
C GLN A 43 -8.62 1.20 -4.57
N VAL A 44 -8.32 2.36 -3.98
CA VAL A 44 -8.91 3.66 -4.30
C VAL A 44 -7.83 4.52 -4.94
N LEU A 45 -7.87 4.67 -6.28
CA LEU A 45 -6.79 5.35 -7.01
C LEU A 45 -6.58 6.79 -6.53
N SER A 46 -7.66 7.52 -6.22
CA SER A 46 -7.54 8.89 -5.70
C SER A 46 -6.85 8.99 -4.33
N ALA A 47 -6.87 7.91 -3.54
CA ALA A 47 -6.12 7.86 -2.28
C ALA A 47 -4.63 7.65 -2.54
N ALA A 48 -4.26 6.82 -3.53
CA ALA A 48 -2.87 6.68 -3.98
C ALA A 48 -2.34 7.99 -4.58
N GLU A 49 -3.13 8.63 -5.46
CA GLU A 49 -2.81 9.94 -6.04
C GLU A 49 -2.52 10.97 -4.93
N LEU A 50 -3.37 11.01 -3.90
CA LEU A 50 -3.17 11.92 -2.77
C LEU A 50 -1.93 11.54 -1.93
N SER A 51 -1.75 10.26 -1.61
CA SER A 51 -0.62 9.78 -0.79
C SER A 51 0.73 10.13 -1.40
N VAL A 52 0.85 9.98 -2.73
CA VAL A 52 2.06 10.35 -3.49
C VAL A 52 2.19 11.87 -3.60
N GLY A 53 1.12 12.58 -3.94
CA GLY A 53 1.17 14.04 -4.10
C GLY A 53 1.51 14.79 -2.79
N LEU A 54 1.13 14.25 -1.63
CA LEU A 54 1.53 14.82 -0.32
C LEU A 54 3.04 14.76 -0.07
N ARG A 55 3.78 13.92 -0.80
CA ARG A 55 5.21 13.63 -0.62
C ARG A 55 6.09 14.19 -1.73
N LEU A 56 5.49 14.93 -2.67
CA LEU A 56 6.19 15.52 -3.80
C LEU A 56 5.78 16.99 -3.91
N ASP A 57 6.76 17.89 -3.84
CA ASP A 57 6.50 19.33 -3.88
C ASP A 57 5.93 19.77 -5.23
N GLY A 58 4.90 20.63 -5.19
CA GLY A 58 4.20 21.12 -6.38
C GLY A 58 3.40 20.07 -7.17
N ALA A 59 3.49 18.78 -6.85
CA ALA A 59 2.81 17.74 -7.61
C ALA A 59 1.30 17.68 -7.37
N THR A 60 0.61 17.19 -8.39
CA THR A 60 -0.83 16.95 -8.42
C THR A 60 -1.11 15.50 -8.80
N ARG A 61 -2.38 15.10 -8.72
CA ARG A 61 -2.84 13.80 -9.22
C ARG A 61 -2.57 13.61 -10.72
N GLN A 62 -2.42 14.67 -11.51
CA GLN A 62 -2.14 14.55 -12.94
C GLN A 62 -0.74 14.00 -13.17
N ASP A 63 0.23 14.38 -12.35
CA ASP A 63 1.60 13.85 -12.42
C ASP A 63 1.61 12.34 -12.15
N VAL A 64 0.83 11.90 -11.15
CA VAL A 64 0.67 10.46 -10.86
C VAL A 64 -0.01 9.71 -12.01
N ARG A 65 -0.98 10.35 -12.68
CA ARG A 65 -1.67 9.76 -13.84
C ARG A 65 -0.79 9.72 -15.08
N ALA A 66 -0.01 10.76 -15.34
CA ALA A 66 0.96 10.80 -16.43
C ALA A 66 2.00 9.69 -16.25
N ALA A 67 2.58 9.58 -15.05
CA ALA A 67 3.51 8.51 -14.69
C ALA A 67 2.91 7.10 -14.89
N LEU A 68 1.61 6.93 -14.62
CA LEU A 68 0.92 5.64 -14.71
C LEU A 68 0.44 5.28 -16.12
N TRP A 69 -0.14 6.23 -16.86
CA TRP A 69 -0.83 5.95 -18.12
C TRP A 69 -0.06 6.37 -19.36
N ASP A 70 0.71 7.45 -19.25
CA ASP A 70 1.39 8.07 -20.38
C ASP A 70 2.86 7.62 -20.43
N ASP A 71 3.64 7.92 -19.40
CA ASP A 71 5.07 7.60 -19.31
C ASP A 71 5.31 6.13 -18.94
N ARG A 72 4.33 5.49 -18.31
CA ARG A 72 4.38 4.10 -17.81
C ARG A 72 5.57 3.82 -16.90
N SER A 73 6.05 4.83 -16.19
CA SER A 73 7.04 4.69 -15.11
C SER A 73 6.42 4.06 -13.85
N LEU A 74 5.09 4.11 -13.73
CA LEU A 74 4.31 3.38 -12.75
C LEU A 74 3.47 2.28 -13.40
N VAL A 75 3.24 1.20 -12.65
CA VAL A 75 2.27 0.15 -12.99
C VAL A 75 1.28 -0.02 -11.85
N LYS A 76 0.00 0.01 -12.18
CA LYS A 76 -1.07 -0.38 -11.25
C LYS A 76 -1.32 -1.88 -11.39
N THR A 77 -1.04 -2.65 -10.34
CA THR A 77 -1.25 -4.11 -10.32
C THR A 77 -1.53 -4.60 -8.89
N TYR A 78 -1.52 -5.92 -8.68
CA TYR A 78 -1.66 -6.53 -7.36
C TYR A 78 -0.31 -6.64 -6.67
N GLY A 79 -0.20 -6.01 -5.50
CA GLY A 79 1.02 -5.94 -4.68
C GLY A 79 0.95 -6.83 -3.43
N PRO A 80 1.56 -6.40 -2.31
CA PRO A 80 1.50 -7.11 -1.03
C PRO A 80 0.08 -7.48 -0.60
N ARG A 81 -0.09 -8.67 -0.02
CA ARG A 81 -1.38 -9.21 0.46
C ARG A 81 -2.46 -9.39 -0.63
N GLY A 82 -2.07 -9.33 -1.90
CA GLY A 82 -3.00 -9.44 -3.03
C GLY A 82 -3.95 -8.26 -3.18
N THR A 83 -3.61 -7.08 -2.63
CA THR A 83 -4.38 -5.85 -2.85
C THR A 83 -3.75 -4.99 -3.95
N ILE A 84 -4.53 -4.07 -4.52
CA ILE A 84 -4.10 -3.26 -5.66
C ILE A 84 -3.12 -2.18 -5.18
N HIS A 85 -1.98 -2.03 -5.86
CA HIS A 85 -0.94 -1.03 -5.60
C HIS A 85 -0.45 -0.36 -6.89
N LEU A 86 0.15 0.82 -6.75
CA LEU A 86 1.10 1.38 -7.70
C LEU A 86 2.50 0.87 -7.34
N LEU A 87 3.22 0.37 -8.34
CA LEU A 87 4.61 -0.07 -8.28
C LEU A 87 5.43 0.74 -9.29
N ALA A 88 6.70 1.04 -8.99
CA ALA A 88 7.61 1.53 -10.01
C ALA A 88 7.84 0.43 -11.05
N ALA A 89 7.72 0.78 -12.34
CA ALA A 89 7.84 -0.20 -13.44
C ALA A 89 9.21 -0.88 -13.46
N ALA A 90 10.27 -0.15 -13.10
CA ALA A 90 11.63 -0.68 -13.01
C ALA A 90 11.82 -1.74 -11.91
N GLU A 91 10.91 -1.81 -10.93
CA GLU A 91 10.97 -2.75 -9.82
C GLU A 91 10.13 -4.02 -10.05
N LEU A 92 9.46 -4.15 -11.19
CA LEU A 92 8.66 -5.34 -11.50
C LEU A 92 9.43 -6.68 -11.39
N PRO A 93 10.69 -6.80 -11.85
CA PRO A 93 11.52 -7.99 -11.61
C PRO A 93 11.58 -8.41 -10.15
N PHE A 94 11.78 -7.44 -9.26
CA PHE A 94 11.88 -7.63 -7.81
C PHE A 94 10.51 -7.97 -7.22
N TRP A 95 9.50 -7.14 -7.49
CA TRP A 95 8.17 -7.32 -6.92
C TRP A 95 7.56 -8.65 -7.32
N SER A 96 7.73 -9.05 -8.58
CA SER A 96 7.16 -10.29 -9.07
C SER A 96 7.79 -11.53 -8.43
N ALA A 97 9.12 -11.57 -8.38
CA ALA A 97 9.85 -12.64 -7.71
C ALA A 97 9.54 -12.70 -6.20
N ALA A 98 9.55 -11.56 -5.51
CA ALA A 98 9.32 -11.53 -4.07
C ALA A 98 7.87 -11.93 -3.70
N LEU A 99 6.86 -11.39 -4.39
CA LEU A 99 5.46 -11.63 -4.03
C LEU A 99 5.00 -13.04 -4.36
N THR A 100 5.54 -13.66 -5.42
CA THR A 100 5.26 -15.06 -5.76
C THR A 100 6.00 -16.03 -4.83
N ALA A 101 7.12 -15.64 -4.26
CA ALA A 101 7.89 -16.43 -3.30
C ALA A 101 7.36 -16.37 -1.85
N VAL A 102 6.56 -15.35 -1.51
CA VAL A 102 5.88 -15.28 -0.20
C VAL A 102 4.80 -16.37 -0.13
N PRO A 103 4.85 -17.30 0.85
CA PRO A 103 3.84 -18.34 0.96
C PRO A 103 2.46 -17.74 1.27
N SER A 104 1.48 -18.08 0.44
CA SER A 104 0.07 -17.71 0.69
C SER A 104 -0.65 -18.79 1.50
N GLY A 105 -1.48 -18.38 2.45
CA GLY A 105 -2.40 -19.29 3.13
C GLY A 105 -3.54 -19.75 2.22
N ALA A 106 -4.11 -20.91 2.55
CA ALA A 106 -5.22 -21.51 1.82
C ALA A 106 -6.52 -20.71 2.05
N SER A 107 -6.88 -19.79 1.14
CA SER A 107 -7.90 -18.76 1.42
C SER A 107 -9.35 -19.13 1.01
N ALA A 108 -9.55 -19.92 -0.05
CA ALA A 108 -10.90 -20.23 -0.54
C ALA A 108 -11.53 -21.48 0.13
N PRO A 109 -12.85 -21.51 0.38
CA PRO A 109 -13.58 -22.70 0.84
C PRO A 109 -13.43 -23.90 -0.12
N PRO A 110 -13.52 -25.16 0.37
CA PRO A 110 -13.30 -26.36 -0.46
C PRO A 110 -14.11 -26.45 -1.76
N GLY A 111 -15.33 -25.93 -1.81
CA GLY A 111 -16.18 -25.94 -3.03
C GLY A 111 -15.90 -24.83 -4.05
N VAL A 112 -15.12 -23.82 -3.65
CA VAL A 112 -14.77 -22.66 -4.48
C VAL A 112 -13.33 -22.80 -5.00
N ARG A 113 -12.45 -23.40 -4.19
CA ARG A 113 -11.02 -23.51 -4.42
C ARG A 113 -10.65 -24.23 -5.72
N MET A 114 -9.68 -23.68 -6.43
CA MET A 114 -8.99 -24.33 -7.54
C MET A 114 -7.81 -25.18 -7.04
N THR A 115 -7.48 -26.25 -7.77
CA THR A 115 -6.22 -26.97 -7.55
C THR A 115 -5.03 -26.12 -8.01
N PRO A 116 -3.80 -26.37 -7.54
CA PRO A 116 -2.62 -25.63 -8.02
C PRO A 116 -2.48 -25.61 -9.55
N GLY A 117 -2.71 -26.76 -10.21
CA GLY A 117 -2.68 -26.84 -11.69
C GLY A 117 -3.79 -26.03 -12.38
N GLN A 118 -4.99 -25.93 -11.77
CA GLN A 118 -6.04 -25.04 -12.28
C GLN A 118 -5.68 -23.56 -12.10
N GLU A 119 -5.04 -23.20 -10.98
CA GLU A 119 -4.58 -21.84 -10.73
C GLU A 119 -3.52 -21.43 -11.76
N GLU A 120 -2.52 -22.29 -12.01
CA GLU A 120 -1.50 -22.10 -13.05
C GLU A 120 -2.12 -21.98 -14.45
N GLN A 121 -3.07 -22.86 -14.80
CA GLN A 121 -3.77 -22.82 -16.08
C GLN A 121 -4.51 -21.50 -16.29
N VAL A 122 -5.20 -20.99 -15.26
CA VAL A 122 -5.91 -19.69 -15.33
C VAL A 122 -4.93 -18.53 -15.42
N VAL A 123 -3.83 -18.54 -14.66
CA VAL A 123 -2.81 -17.48 -14.73
C VAL A 123 -2.19 -17.41 -16.13
N ALA A 124 -1.86 -18.56 -16.73
CA ALA A 124 -1.37 -18.63 -18.11
C ALA A 124 -2.41 -18.09 -19.10
N ALA A 125 -3.67 -18.53 -18.99
CA ALA A 125 -4.75 -18.06 -19.85
C ALA A 125 -4.98 -16.53 -19.77
N ILE A 126 -4.85 -15.94 -18.58
CA ILE A 126 -4.90 -14.48 -18.39
C ILE A 126 -3.74 -13.81 -19.14
N GLY A 127 -2.51 -14.30 -18.93
CA GLY A 127 -1.30 -13.74 -19.56
C GLY A 127 -1.35 -13.78 -21.09
N ASP A 128 -1.85 -14.88 -21.65
CA ASP A 128 -2.00 -15.07 -23.10
C ASP A 128 -3.15 -14.22 -23.68
N ALA A 129 -4.26 -14.07 -22.95
CA ALA A 129 -5.37 -13.24 -23.39
C ALA A 129 -5.01 -11.75 -23.46
N LEU A 130 -4.15 -11.29 -22.55
CA LEU A 130 -3.75 -9.89 -22.39
C LEU A 130 -2.48 -9.52 -23.17
N ASP A 131 -1.83 -10.47 -23.83
CA ASP A 131 -0.63 -10.18 -24.62
C ASP A 131 -0.97 -9.29 -25.82
N GLY A 132 -0.34 -8.12 -25.88
CA GLY A 132 -0.62 -7.08 -26.89
C GLY A 132 -2.05 -6.52 -26.87
N ARG A 133 -2.88 -6.82 -25.87
CA ARG A 133 -4.32 -6.47 -25.84
C ARG A 133 -4.73 -5.79 -24.54
N GLN A 134 -5.71 -4.89 -24.65
CA GLN A 134 -6.42 -4.33 -23.49
C GLN A 134 -7.84 -4.84 -23.45
N LEU A 135 -8.18 -5.58 -22.40
CA LEU A 135 -9.49 -6.22 -22.24
C LEU A 135 -10.19 -5.70 -21.00
N THR A 136 -11.48 -5.41 -21.14
CA THR A 136 -12.35 -5.20 -19.98
C THR A 136 -12.49 -6.49 -19.18
N ILE A 137 -12.94 -6.40 -17.92
CA ILE A 137 -13.14 -7.59 -17.08
C ILE A 137 -14.09 -8.63 -17.69
N ASP A 138 -15.07 -8.20 -18.50
CA ASP A 138 -16.03 -9.09 -19.14
C ASP A 138 -15.41 -9.79 -20.36
N GLU A 139 -14.72 -9.03 -21.22
CA GLU A 139 -13.95 -9.59 -22.35
C GLU A 139 -12.87 -10.55 -21.87
N LEU A 140 -12.15 -10.21 -20.78
CA LEU A 140 -11.18 -11.11 -20.17
C LEU A 140 -11.84 -12.38 -19.61
N SER A 141 -13.07 -12.29 -19.09
CA SER A 141 -13.81 -13.47 -18.62
C SER A 141 -14.11 -14.42 -19.79
N GLU A 142 -14.54 -13.90 -20.93
CA GLU A 142 -14.79 -14.70 -22.14
C GLU A 142 -13.52 -15.40 -22.63
N GLU A 143 -12.41 -14.66 -22.68
CA GLU A 143 -11.11 -15.16 -23.14
C GLU A 143 -10.52 -16.23 -22.21
N VAL A 144 -10.64 -16.06 -20.88
CA VAL A 144 -10.19 -17.06 -19.91
C VAL A 144 -11.02 -18.32 -20.03
N VAL A 145 -12.35 -18.20 -20.06
CA VAL A 145 -13.25 -19.36 -20.19
C VAL A 145 -13.01 -20.12 -21.50
N ALA A 146 -12.77 -19.42 -22.61
CA ALA A 146 -12.46 -20.06 -23.88
C ALA A 146 -11.15 -20.87 -23.84
N ARG A 147 -10.15 -20.44 -23.07
CA ARG A 147 -8.83 -21.10 -22.95
C ARG A 147 -8.78 -22.22 -21.92
N THR A 148 -9.53 -22.10 -20.83
CA THR A 148 -9.47 -23.05 -19.70
C THR A 148 -10.64 -24.02 -19.65
N GLY A 149 -11.78 -23.62 -20.21
CA GLY A 149 -13.05 -24.35 -20.18
C GLY A 149 -14.11 -23.73 -19.25
N PRO A 150 -15.38 -24.19 -19.35
CA PRO A 150 -16.54 -23.59 -18.67
C PRO A 150 -16.43 -23.50 -17.14
N TRP A 151 -15.73 -24.45 -16.51
CA TRP A 151 -15.55 -24.53 -15.06
C TRP A 151 -14.92 -23.27 -14.44
N ALA A 152 -14.10 -22.55 -15.21
CA ALA A 152 -13.48 -21.30 -14.77
C ALA A 152 -14.50 -20.15 -14.72
N GLY A 153 -15.57 -20.28 -15.50
CA GLY A 153 -16.71 -19.36 -15.56
C GLY A 153 -17.73 -19.56 -14.45
N ASP A 154 -17.68 -20.67 -13.69
CA ASP A 154 -18.65 -20.99 -12.65
C ASP A 154 -18.80 -19.82 -11.65
N LEU A 155 -20.01 -19.34 -11.45
CA LEU A 155 -20.30 -18.26 -10.52
C LEU A 155 -20.32 -18.78 -9.07
N VAL A 156 -19.13 -18.87 -8.45
CA VAL A 156 -18.94 -19.47 -7.13
C VAL A 156 -18.40 -18.54 -6.05
N MET A 157 -17.84 -17.39 -6.44
CA MET A 157 -17.27 -16.44 -5.48
C MET A 157 -18.33 -15.42 -5.05
N GLU A 158 -18.65 -15.32 -3.77
CA GLU A 158 -19.57 -14.27 -3.28
C GLU A 158 -19.03 -12.86 -3.54
N ALA A 159 -19.89 -11.96 -4.00
CA ALA A 159 -19.58 -10.58 -4.35
C ALA A 159 -20.76 -9.62 -4.07
N PHE A 160 -20.51 -8.32 -4.08
CA PHE A 160 -21.51 -7.28 -3.75
C PHE A 160 -22.80 -7.32 -4.60
N GLN A 161 -22.76 -7.90 -5.81
CA GLN A 161 -23.89 -7.96 -6.74
C GLN A 161 -24.17 -9.39 -7.23
N GLY A 162 -23.94 -10.39 -6.36
CA GLY A 162 -24.18 -11.80 -6.67
C GLY A 162 -22.88 -12.60 -6.58
N LYS A 163 -22.56 -13.35 -7.62
CA LYS A 163 -21.38 -14.21 -7.64
C LYS A 163 -20.44 -13.86 -8.79
N TRP A 164 -19.15 -13.95 -8.55
CA TRP A 164 -18.11 -13.82 -9.56
C TRP A 164 -17.66 -15.19 -10.09
N PRO A 165 -17.19 -15.25 -11.35
CA PRO A 165 -16.58 -16.44 -11.92
C PRO A 165 -15.40 -16.96 -11.11
N ARG A 166 -15.24 -18.28 -11.05
CA ARG A 166 -14.19 -18.99 -10.32
C ARG A 166 -12.79 -18.47 -10.63
N TRP A 167 -12.51 -18.16 -11.89
CA TRP A 167 -11.19 -17.69 -12.34
C TRP A 167 -10.73 -16.41 -11.63
N ARG A 168 -11.67 -15.57 -11.15
CA ARG A 168 -11.33 -14.31 -10.48
C ARG A 168 -10.56 -14.50 -9.17
N GLN A 169 -10.55 -15.71 -8.59
CA GLN A 169 -9.78 -16.03 -7.38
C GLN A 169 -8.28 -15.77 -7.54
N VAL A 170 -7.72 -15.97 -8.74
CA VAL A 170 -6.27 -15.89 -8.97
C VAL A 170 -5.83 -14.61 -9.67
N MET A 171 -6.71 -13.61 -9.82
CA MET A 171 -6.32 -12.32 -10.40
C MET A 171 -5.14 -11.67 -9.67
N HIS A 172 -5.11 -11.80 -8.34
CA HIS A 172 -3.99 -11.29 -7.56
C HIS A 172 -2.68 -12.01 -7.88
N ARG A 173 -2.71 -13.34 -8.08
CA ARG A 173 -1.53 -14.12 -8.48
C ARG A 173 -1.08 -13.79 -9.89
N ALA A 174 -2.01 -13.64 -10.83
CA ALA A 174 -1.69 -13.17 -12.18
C ALA A 174 -1.05 -11.78 -12.17
N GLY A 175 -1.51 -10.89 -11.29
CA GLY A 175 -0.88 -9.58 -11.10
C GLY A 175 0.53 -9.68 -10.53
N GLN A 176 0.72 -10.49 -9.50
CA GLN A 176 2.01 -10.70 -8.84
C GLN A 176 3.01 -11.42 -9.75
N SER A 177 2.58 -12.32 -10.62
CA SER A 177 3.47 -13.02 -11.57
C SER A 177 3.79 -12.24 -12.85
N GLY A 178 3.28 -11.00 -13.00
CA GLY A 178 3.49 -10.20 -14.21
C GLY A 178 2.62 -10.61 -15.40
N ALA A 179 1.61 -11.45 -15.22
CA ALA A 179 0.66 -11.83 -16.27
C ALA A 179 -0.46 -10.78 -16.47
N LEU A 180 -0.67 -9.89 -15.50
CA LEU A 180 -1.75 -8.90 -15.51
C LEU A 180 -1.33 -7.59 -14.84
N CYS A 181 -1.73 -6.46 -15.43
CA CYS A 181 -1.81 -5.17 -14.76
C CYS A 181 -3.07 -4.43 -15.23
N PHE A 182 -3.40 -3.32 -14.57
CA PHE A 182 -4.55 -2.51 -14.93
C PHE A 182 -4.23 -1.63 -16.15
N ALA A 183 -5.20 -1.48 -17.03
CA ALA A 183 -5.22 -0.50 -18.11
C ALA A 183 -6.22 0.63 -17.76
N PRO A 184 -6.22 1.77 -18.50
CA PRO A 184 -7.26 2.78 -18.34
C PRO A 184 -8.66 2.17 -18.49
N ASN A 185 -9.57 2.53 -17.58
CA ASN A 185 -10.93 2.01 -17.59
C ASN A 185 -11.63 2.31 -18.94
N ARG A 186 -12.40 1.34 -19.45
CA ARG A 186 -13.29 1.54 -20.59
C ARG A 186 -14.68 1.90 -20.07
N GLY A 187 -14.95 3.21 -19.98
CA GLY A 187 -16.16 3.71 -19.33
C GLY A 187 -16.18 3.38 -17.84
N ARG A 188 -17.21 2.66 -17.38
CA ARG A 188 -17.32 2.20 -15.98
C ARG A 188 -16.62 0.87 -15.70
N LYS A 189 -16.12 0.19 -16.73
CA LYS A 189 -15.50 -1.13 -16.59
C LYS A 189 -14.00 -1.02 -16.38
N ALA A 190 -13.49 -1.77 -15.41
CA ALA A 190 -12.06 -1.99 -15.28
C ALA A 190 -11.54 -2.70 -16.54
N ALA A 191 -10.35 -2.30 -16.97
CA ALA A 191 -9.62 -2.94 -18.05
C ALA A 191 -8.24 -3.39 -17.57
N TYR A 192 -7.71 -4.39 -18.25
CA TYR A 192 -6.46 -5.06 -17.93
C TYR A 192 -5.63 -5.21 -19.20
N THR A 193 -4.32 -5.32 -19.01
CA THR A 193 -3.33 -5.58 -20.05
C THR A 193 -2.19 -6.38 -19.43
N ARG A 194 -1.26 -6.88 -20.24
CA ARG A 194 0.01 -7.39 -19.74
C ARG A 194 0.96 -6.22 -19.45
N PRO A 195 1.69 -6.21 -18.32
CA PRO A 195 2.77 -5.24 -18.10
C PRO A 195 3.91 -5.44 -19.11
N PRO A 196 4.87 -4.50 -19.21
CA PRO A 196 6.09 -4.71 -19.99
C PRO A 196 6.77 -6.04 -19.64
N HIS A 197 7.41 -6.67 -20.62
CA HIS A 197 8.16 -7.90 -20.37
C HIS A 197 9.38 -7.62 -19.48
N PHE A 198 9.66 -8.52 -18.56
CA PHE A 198 10.79 -8.46 -17.65
C PHE A 198 11.20 -9.87 -17.22
N ASP A 199 12.45 -10.01 -16.81
CA ASP A 199 12.96 -11.23 -16.18
C ASP A 199 12.89 -11.07 -14.66
N PRO A 200 12.17 -11.95 -13.92
CA PRO A 200 12.14 -11.89 -12.46
C PRO A 200 13.52 -12.12 -11.84
N LEU A 201 13.78 -11.48 -10.69
CA LEU A 201 14.97 -11.79 -9.89
C LEU A 201 14.91 -13.24 -9.34
N PRO A 202 16.05 -13.82 -8.92
CA PRO A 202 16.06 -15.03 -8.10
C PRO A 202 15.19 -14.84 -6.85
N ALA A 203 14.40 -15.85 -6.50
CA ALA A 203 13.40 -15.74 -5.44
C ALA A 203 14.02 -15.43 -4.06
N ASP A 204 15.14 -16.06 -3.75
CA ASP A 204 15.93 -15.84 -2.52
C ASP A 204 16.49 -14.41 -2.44
N GLU A 205 17.06 -13.91 -3.54
CA GLU A 205 17.53 -12.53 -3.65
C GLU A 205 16.37 -11.53 -3.47
N ALA A 206 15.23 -11.78 -4.12
CA ALA A 206 14.06 -10.93 -4.06
C ALA A 206 13.46 -10.89 -2.65
N LEU A 207 13.40 -12.03 -1.95
CA LEU A 207 12.94 -12.10 -0.55
C LEU A 207 13.87 -11.36 0.41
N ALA A 208 15.19 -11.52 0.25
CA ALA A 208 16.17 -10.77 1.04
C ALA A 208 16.04 -9.26 0.84
N THR A 209 15.87 -8.83 -0.41
CA THR A 209 15.64 -7.43 -0.78
C THR A 209 14.32 -6.91 -0.23
N LEU A 210 13.24 -7.70 -0.26
CA LEU A 210 11.94 -7.33 0.30
C LEU A 210 12.03 -7.05 1.80
N VAL A 211 12.72 -7.91 2.55
CA VAL A 211 12.93 -7.70 4.00
C VAL A 211 13.77 -6.45 4.25
N ARG A 212 14.85 -6.23 3.50
CA ARG A 212 15.69 -5.03 3.67
C ARG A 212 14.91 -3.75 3.36
N HIS A 213 14.17 -3.70 2.25
CA HIS A 213 13.33 -2.55 1.93
C HIS A 213 12.24 -2.32 2.98
N TYR A 214 11.61 -3.39 3.49
CA TYR A 214 10.63 -3.31 4.57
C TYR A 214 11.23 -2.73 5.86
N LEU A 215 12.41 -3.21 6.27
CA LEU A 215 13.09 -2.72 7.47
C LEU A 215 13.61 -1.29 7.28
N HIS A 216 14.02 -0.93 6.08
CA HIS A 216 14.43 0.44 5.78
C HIS A 216 13.22 1.39 5.87
N ALA A 217 12.11 1.07 5.20
CA ALA A 217 10.93 1.96 5.17
C ALA A 217 10.16 2.02 6.50
N TYR A 218 10.07 0.88 7.21
CA TYR A 218 9.15 0.72 8.35
C TYR A 218 9.81 0.23 9.64
N GLY A 219 11.09 -0.15 9.61
CA GLY A 219 11.82 -0.62 10.77
C GLY A 219 12.09 0.47 11.82
N PRO A 220 12.46 0.10 13.06
CA PRO A 220 12.74 -1.26 13.52
C PRO A 220 11.48 -2.12 13.56
N ALA A 221 11.63 -3.41 13.25
CA ALA A 221 10.49 -4.31 13.21
C ALA A 221 10.88 -5.75 13.54
N THR A 222 9.90 -6.53 13.98
CA THR A 222 10.05 -7.96 14.25
C THR A 222 9.64 -8.80 13.03
N PRO A 223 10.03 -10.08 12.97
CA PRO A 223 9.52 -10.99 11.94
C PRO A 223 7.99 -11.08 11.95
N GLN A 224 7.35 -10.92 13.11
CA GLN A 224 5.89 -10.95 13.23
C GLN A 224 5.23 -9.70 12.63
N HIS A 225 5.86 -8.53 12.75
CA HIS A 225 5.40 -7.31 12.06
C HIS A 225 5.47 -7.49 10.54
N PHE A 226 6.59 -8.01 10.02
CA PHE A 226 6.76 -8.32 8.61
C PHE A 226 5.74 -9.36 8.12
N ALA A 227 5.56 -10.46 8.85
CA ALA A 227 4.57 -11.49 8.52
C ALA A 227 3.16 -10.91 8.39
N LYS A 228 2.76 -10.02 9.33
CA LYS A 228 1.48 -9.32 9.27
C LYS A 228 1.38 -8.42 8.04
N TRP A 229 2.44 -7.69 7.71
CA TRP A 229 2.47 -6.82 6.52
C TRP A 229 2.43 -7.62 5.21
N ALA A 230 3.20 -8.69 5.09
CA ALA A 230 3.24 -9.52 3.88
C ALA A 230 2.05 -10.49 3.75
N ALA A 231 1.25 -10.65 4.81
CA ALA A 231 0.27 -11.74 4.98
C ALA A 231 0.91 -13.14 4.86
N ALA A 232 2.11 -13.29 5.42
CA ALA A 232 2.90 -14.52 5.40
C ALA A 232 2.76 -15.34 6.70
N PRO A 233 3.03 -16.66 6.68
CA PRO A 233 3.14 -17.46 7.89
C PRO A 233 4.23 -16.94 8.83
N ARG A 234 3.92 -16.88 10.14
CA ARG A 234 4.85 -16.35 11.16
C ARG A 234 6.15 -17.15 11.26
N GLY A 235 6.08 -18.48 11.17
CA GLY A 235 7.26 -19.35 11.22
C GLY A 235 8.20 -19.10 10.04
N TRP A 236 7.66 -19.05 8.83
CA TRP A 236 8.42 -18.74 7.61
C TRP A 236 9.12 -17.37 7.69
N ALA A 237 8.44 -16.34 8.20
CA ALA A 237 9.06 -15.03 8.38
C ALA A 237 10.20 -15.05 9.41
N ALA A 238 10.05 -15.84 10.50
CA ALA A 238 11.10 -16.00 11.50
C ALA A 238 12.34 -16.70 10.91
N ASP A 239 12.14 -17.76 10.12
CA ASP A 239 13.24 -18.48 9.45
C ASP A 239 13.96 -17.57 8.44
N LEU A 240 13.21 -16.80 7.64
CA LEU A 240 13.77 -15.83 6.69
C LEU A 240 14.64 -14.79 7.41
N PHE A 241 14.13 -14.17 8.47
CA PHE A 241 14.90 -13.21 9.28
C PHE A 241 16.13 -13.87 9.92
N GLY A 242 16.01 -15.09 10.45
CA GLY A 242 17.13 -15.84 11.02
C GLY A 242 18.25 -16.07 10.00
N SER A 243 17.90 -16.43 8.75
CA SER A 243 18.89 -16.59 7.68
C SER A 243 19.60 -15.28 7.33
N LEU A 244 18.84 -14.16 7.25
CA LEU A 244 19.39 -12.85 6.94
C LEU A 244 20.30 -12.35 8.06
N ALA A 245 19.93 -12.57 9.32
CA ALA A 245 20.76 -12.25 10.47
C ALA A 245 22.07 -13.06 10.46
N ALA A 246 22.01 -14.37 10.20
CA ALA A 246 23.20 -15.22 10.11
C ALA A 246 24.14 -14.81 8.97
N SER A 247 23.59 -14.29 7.86
CA SER A 247 24.37 -13.75 6.74
C SER A 247 24.89 -12.31 6.95
N GLY A 248 24.51 -11.65 8.05
CA GLY A 248 24.87 -10.26 8.32
C GLY A 248 24.09 -9.22 7.51
N GLY A 249 22.96 -9.59 6.89
CA GLY A 249 22.12 -8.67 6.11
C GLY A 249 21.21 -7.78 6.96
N ILE A 250 20.96 -8.18 8.21
CA ILE A 250 20.17 -7.43 9.20
C ILE A 250 20.84 -7.55 10.57
N GLU A 251 20.65 -6.55 11.42
CA GLU A 251 21.19 -6.54 12.79
C GLU A 251 20.10 -6.30 13.83
N GLU A 252 20.30 -6.89 15.02
CA GLU A 252 19.37 -6.78 16.14
C GLU A 252 19.57 -5.46 16.90
N VAL A 253 18.45 -4.84 17.26
CA VAL A 253 18.38 -3.61 18.06
C VAL A 253 17.35 -3.77 19.19
N ASP A 254 17.48 -2.96 20.24
CA ASP A 254 16.49 -2.84 21.31
C ASP A 254 15.49 -1.75 20.89
N PHE A 255 14.26 -2.14 20.54
CA PHE A 255 13.17 -1.22 20.24
C PHE A 255 12.13 -1.28 21.36
N GLU A 256 11.99 -0.19 22.11
CA GLU A 256 11.05 -0.10 23.25
C GLU A 256 11.23 -1.23 24.29
N GLY A 257 12.47 -1.66 24.54
CA GLY A 257 12.79 -2.72 25.51
C GLY A 257 12.63 -4.13 24.97
N ALA A 258 12.37 -4.30 23.67
CA ALA A 258 12.19 -5.60 23.02
C ALA A 258 13.12 -5.77 21.80
N PRO A 259 13.58 -7.00 21.50
CA PRO A 259 14.38 -7.26 20.29
C PRO A 259 13.60 -6.93 19.01
N ALA A 260 14.24 -6.19 18.12
CA ALA A 260 13.76 -5.89 16.78
C ALA A 260 14.93 -5.88 15.80
N TRP A 261 14.64 -5.74 14.51
CA TRP A 261 15.64 -5.77 13.45
C TRP A 261 15.64 -4.47 12.65
N VAL A 262 16.84 -4.10 12.18
CA VAL A 262 17.09 -3.10 11.16
C VAL A 262 17.97 -3.68 10.07
N VAL A 263 18.10 -2.98 8.93
CA VAL A 263 19.13 -3.32 7.93
C VAL A 263 20.50 -3.18 8.59
N ALA A 264 21.43 -4.09 8.32
CA ALA A 264 22.77 -4.02 8.92
C ALA A 264 23.46 -2.69 8.55
N GLY A 265 23.99 -2.00 9.56
CA GLY A 265 24.58 -0.66 9.44
C GLY A 265 23.57 0.49 9.49
N ASP A 266 22.27 0.20 9.49
CA ASP A 266 21.19 1.21 9.47
C ASP A 266 20.67 1.50 10.88
N THR A 267 21.59 1.84 11.78
CA THR A 267 21.34 2.08 13.21
C THR A 267 21.31 3.55 13.62
N GLU A 268 21.41 4.46 12.65
CA GLU A 268 21.24 5.90 12.89
C GLU A 268 19.74 6.26 12.89
N PHE A 269 19.34 7.03 13.92
CA PHE A 269 17.98 7.50 14.11
C PHE A 269 17.96 8.99 14.43
N PRO A 270 17.01 9.76 13.87
CA PRO A 270 16.78 11.12 14.29
C PRO A 270 16.35 11.17 15.76
N THR A 271 16.96 12.07 16.52
CA THR A 271 16.63 12.29 17.94
C THR A 271 15.54 13.34 18.14
N GLU A 272 15.26 14.15 17.10
CA GLU A 272 14.16 15.11 17.13
C GLU A 272 12.82 14.41 16.92
N ALA A 273 11.89 14.62 17.85
CA ALA A 273 10.54 14.09 17.73
C ALA A 273 9.80 14.67 16.53
N VAL A 274 8.93 13.86 15.90
CA VAL A 274 8.04 14.32 14.83
C VAL A 274 7.15 15.43 15.35
N ARG A 275 7.00 16.50 14.55
CA ARG A 275 6.13 17.63 14.87
C ARG A 275 5.14 17.92 13.75
N GLY A 276 4.01 18.46 14.15
CA GLY A 276 3.04 19.11 13.28
C GLY A 276 1.91 18.21 12.81
N VAL A 277 1.09 18.76 11.92
CA VAL A 277 -0.15 18.13 11.44
C VAL A 277 0.02 17.52 10.05
N ARG A 278 -0.53 16.32 9.84
CA ARG A 278 -0.67 15.69 8.51
C ARG A 278 -2.06 15.12 8.32
N LEU A 279 -2.59 15.22 7.09
CA LEU A 279 -3.81 14.53 6.66
C LEU A 279 -3.44 13.40 5.70
N LEU A 280 -3.47 12.16 6.18
CA LEU A 280 -3.13 11.01 5.35
C LEU A 280 -4.39 10.34 4.80
N PRO A 281 -4.40 9.94 3.52
CA PRO A 281 -5.55 9.31 2.89
C PRO A 281 -5.77 7.87 3.39
N TYR A 282 -6.84 7.26 2.89
CA TYR A 282 -7.03 5.82 3.01
C TYR A 282 -5.78 5.05 2.62
N PHE A 283 -5.50 4.00 3.38
CA PHE A 283 -4.43 3.04 3.11
C PHE A 283 -3.00 3.61 3.04
N ASP A 284 -2.75 4.82 3.56
CA ASP A 284 -1.41 5.38 3.56
C ASP A 284 -0.42 4.48 4.34
N ALA A 285 0.75 4.24 3.73
CA ALA A 285 1.74 3.30 4.23
C ALA A 285 2.22 3.61 5.65
N TYR A 286 2.32 4.90 6.00
CA TYR A 286 2.79 5.34 7.31
C TYR A 286 1.91 4.79 8.45
N ALA A 287 0.60 4.92 8.30
CA ALA A 287 -0.36 4.44 9.30
C ALA A 287 -0.61 2.92 9.20
N ILE A 288 -0.51 2.33 8.01
CA ILE A 288 -0.72 0.89 7.82
C ILE A 288 0.45 0.08 8.38
N ALA A 289 1.68 0.43 8.05
CA ALA A 289 2.84 -0.41 8.31
C ALA A 289 3.36 -0.29 9.75
N ALA A 290 3.12 0.84 10.42
CA ALA A 290 3.60 1.07 11.78
C ALA A 290 3.11 0.01 12.78
N GLN A 291 4.05 -0.48 13.59
CA GLN A 291 3.83 -1.40 14.71
C GLN A 291 4.75 -1.03 15.88
N PRO A 292 4.35 -1.27 17.14
CA PRO A 292 3.04 -1.81 17.55
C PRO A 292 1.88 -0.83 17.29
N ARG A 293 0.68 -1.38 17.07
CA ARG A 293 -0.50 -0.62 16.56
C ARG A 293 -0.93 0.47 17.53
N GLU A 294 -0.87 0.16 18.82
CA GLU A 294 -1.37 0.95 19.95
C GLU A 294 -0.55 2.24 20.14
N ARG A 295 0.71 2.24 19.69
CA ARG A 295 1.57 3.43 19.72
C ARG A 295 1.23 4.42 18.61
N MET A 296 0.89 3.92 17.42
CA MET A 296 0.44 4.76 16.30
C MET A 296 -1.00 5.25 16.48
N PHE A 297 -1.85 4.43 17.11
CA PHE A 297 -3.27 4.71 17.35
C PHE A 297 -3.55 4.74 18.86
N PRO A 298 -3.13 5.79 19.59
CA PRO A 298 -3.26 5.84 21.04
C PRO A 298 -4.71 6.11 21.50
N GLY A 299 -5.14 5.44 22.57
CA GLY A 299 -6.39 5.72 23.27
C GLY A 299 -7.62 5.70 22.35
N ALA A 300 -8.40 6.78 22.34
CA ALA A 300 -9.62 6.89 21.53
C ALA A 300 -9.38 6.73 20.01
N ALA A 301 -8.15 6.97 19.53
CA ALA A 301 -7.80 6.78 18.13
C ALA A 301 -7.85 5.31 17.72
N TYR A 302 -7.51 4.38 18.62
CA TYR A 302 -7.58 2.94 18.36
C TYR A 302 -8.99 2.50 17.98
N GLU A 303 -9.97 2.93 18.77
CA GLU A 303 -11.38 2.59 18.56
C GLU A 303 -11.99 3.33 17.35
N ARG A 304 -11.59 4.59 17.13
CA ARG A 304 -12.23 5.44 16.12
C ARG A 304 -11.69 5.24 14.71
N ALA A 305 -10.39 5.04 14.57
CA ALA A 305 -9.68 5.08 13.29
C ALA A 305 -9.29 3.69 12.75
N LEU A 306 -9.59 2.62 13.50
CA LEU A 306 -9.44 1.23 13.06
C LEU A 306 -10.83 0.61 12.84
N ALA A 307 -10.91 -0.46 12.04
CA ALA A 307 -12.07 -1.34 12.03
C ALA A 307 -11.63 -2.73 12.47
N GLY A 308 -12.02 -3.15 13.68
CA GLY A 308 -11.59 -4.44 14.25
C GLY A 308 -10.06 -4.57 14.39
N GLY A 309 -9.36 -3.46 14.67
CA GLY A 309 -7.89 -3.40 14.74
C GLY A 309 -7.15 -3.27 13.41
N GLN A 310 -7.87 -3.28 12.28
CA GLN A 310 -7.30 -3.04 10.95
C GLN A 310 -7.25 -1.54 10.63
N ALA A 311 -6.10 -1.06 10.15
CA ALA A 311 -5.93 0.31 9.66
C ALA A 311 -6.06 0.42 8.14
N GLY A 312 -6.13 1.66 7.67
CA GLY A 312 -6.34 2.01 6.26
C GLY A 312 -7.81 2.20 5.89
N ASN A 313 -8.72 1.87 6.82
CA ASN A 313 -10.16 1.94 6.61
C ASN A 313 -10.74 3.34 6.75
N PHE A 314 -9.96 4.27 7.31
CA PHE A 314 -10.27 5.69 7.45
C PHE A 314 -9.06 6.52 7.03
N PRO A 315 -9.25 7.70 6.41
CA PRO A 315 -8.22 8.73 6.31
C PRO A 315 -7.95 9.29 7.72
N VAL A 316 -6.68 9.50 8.06
CA VAL A 316 -6.27 9.84 9.43
C VAL A 316 -5.69 11.25 9.52
N LEU A 317 -6.01 11.92 10.62
CA LEU A 317 -5.34 13.12 11.08
C LEU A 317 -4.19 12.68 11.98
N LEU A 318 -2.96 13.07 11.62
CA LEU A 318 -1.80 12.93 12.49
C LEU A 318 -1.51 14.25 13.19
N VAL A 319 -1.11 14.14 14.46
CA VAL A 319 -0.48 15.21 15.24
C VAL A 319 0.80 14.64 15.83
N ASP A 320 1.93 15.28 15.55
CA ASP A 320 3.25 14.91 16.09
C ASP A 320 3.57 13.41 15.86
N GLY A 321 3.24 12.93 14.65
CA GLY A 321 3.57 11.58 14.19
C GLY A 321 2.62 10.46 14.60
N VAL A 322 1.59 10.72 15.41
CA VAL A 322 0.58 9.72 15.84
C VAL A 322 -0.84 10.11 15.42
N VAL A 323 -1.73 9.12 15.33
CA VAL A 323 -3.12 9.35 14.94
C VAL A 323 -3.88 10.07 16.05
N ALA A 324 -4.40 11.24 15.73
CA ALA A 324 -5.15 12.11 16.63
C ALA A 324 -6.59 12.39 16.15
N GLY A 325 -7.00 11.76 15.06
CA GLY A 325 -8.36 11.90 14.52
C GLY A 325 -8.52 11.22 13.18
N VAL A 326 -9.68 11.44 12.58
CA VAL A 326 -9.98 10.99 11.22
C VAL A 326 -10.47 12.16 10.38
N TRP A 327 -10.42 12.01 9.06
CA TRP A 327 -11.01 12.99 8.16
C TRP A 327 -11.71 12.31 7.00
N HIS A 328 -12.55 13.05 6.30
CA HIS A 328 -13.25 12.57 5.12
C HIS A 328 -13.39 13.72 4.13
N GLN A 329 -13.39 13.39 2.84
CA GLN A 329 -13.60 14.37 1.79
C GLN A 329 -14.77 14.02 0.90
N ARG A 330 -15.50 15.06 0.49
CA ARG A 330 -16.58 14.95 -0.47
C ARG A 330 -16.45 16.03 -1.54
N ARG A 331 -16.29 15.60 -2.79
CA ARG A 331 -16.24 16.50 -3.94
C ARG A 331 -17.64 17.00 -4.30
N GLN A 332 -17.75 18.31 -4.57
CA GLN A 332 -18.95 19.00 -5.05
C GLN A 332 -18.54 19.97 -6.17
N GLY A 333 -18.63 19.50 -7.42
CA GLY A 333 -18.16 20.24 -8.59
C GLY A 333 -16.66 20.53 -8.53
N LYS A 334 -16.30 21.81 -8.50
CA LYS A 334 -14.90 22.29 -8.40
C LYS A 334 -14.40 22.42 -6.95
N ARG A 335 -15.26 22.20 -5.96
CA ARG A 335 -14.90 22.28 -4.54
C ARG A 335 -14.82 20.89 -3.92
N THR A 336 -13.98 20.76 -2.89
CA THR A 336 -13.92 19.55 -2.06
C THR A 336 -14.10 19.96 -0.62
N LYS A 337 -15.18 19.49 0.01
CA LYS A 337 -15.38 19.65 1.44
C LYS A 337 -14.51 18.63 2.17
N VAL A 338 -13.64 19.10 3.05
CA VAL A 338 -12.74 18.28 3.89
C VAL A 338 -13.21 18.39 5.33
N THR A 339 -13.91 17.36 5.81
CA THR A 339 -14.37 17.28 7.20
C THR A 339 -13.30 16.59 8.04
N VAL A 340 -12.84 17.23 9.11
CA VAL A 340 -11.81 16.70 10.01
C VAL A 340 -12.41 16.56 11.41
N GLU A 341 -12.27 15.38 12.01
CA GLU A 341 -12.71 15.03 13.36
C GLU A 341 -11.46 14.81 14.26
N PRO A 342 -10.93 15.86 14.91
CA PRO A 342 -9.93 15.69 15.94
C PRO A 342 -10.53 14.98 17.18
N LEU A 343 -9.76 14.08 17.78
CA LEU A 343 -10.13 13.38 19.02
C LEU A 343 -9.61 14.07 20.27
N GLY A 344 -8.85 15.15 20.10
CA GLY A 344 -8.41 16.05 21.15
C GLY A 344 -8.45 17.50 20.67
N ARG A 345 -8.26 18.45 21.59
CA ARG A 345 -8.20 19.86 21.26
C ARG A 345 -6.89 20.18 20.53
N LEU A 346 -6.98 20.75 19.33
CA LEU A 346 -5.83 21.26 18.62
C LEU A 346 -5.37 22.59 19.22
N THR A 347 -4.07 22.83 19.25
CA THR A 347 -3.51 24.16 19.54
C THR A 347 -3.74 25.09 18.36
N ARG A 348 -3.64 26.42 18.58
CA ARG A 348 -3.75 27.41 17.49
C ARG A 348 -2.72 27.19 16.37
N ALA A 349 -1.55 26.62 16.70
CA ALA A 349 -0.53 26.30 15.69
C ALA A 349 -0.99 25.11 14.83
N GLN A 350 -1.44 24.04 15.47
CA GLN A 350 -1.98 22.86 14.78
C GLN A 350 -3.24 23.17 13.97
N GLU A 351 -4.11 24.10 14.40
CA GLU A 351 -5.26 24.56 13.62
C GLU A 351 -4.82 25.28 12.33
N ARG A 352 -3.76 26.09 12.38
CA ARG A 352 -3.19 26.74 11.17
C ARG A 352 -2.56 25.72 10.24
N GLU A 353 -1.77 24.79 10.77
CA GLU A 353 -1.17 23.71 9.98
C GLU A 353 -2.24 22.81 9.36
N LEU A 354 -3.34 22.54 10.07
CA LEU A 354 -4.47 21.81 9.52
C LEU A 354 -5.05 22.54 8.30
N GLY A 355 -5.18 23.87 8.36
CA GLY A 355 -5.58 24.69 7.21
C GLY A 355 -4.65 24.49 6.00
N GLN A 356 -3.34 24.53 6.22
CA GLN A 356 -2.32 24.31 5.18
C GLN A 356 -2.40 22.89 4.60
N GLN A 357 -2.63 21.87 5.44
CA GLN A 357 -2.81 20.50 4.98
C GLN A 357 -4.07 20.36 4.10
N VAL A 358 -5.15 21.05 4.44
CA VAL A 358 -6.38 21.07 3.62
C VAL A 358 -6.16 21.79 2.29
N GLU A 359 -5.42 22.89 2.28
CA GLU A 359 -4.97 23.56 1.05
C GLU A 359 -4.18 22.59 0.17
N ARG A 360 -3.18 21.90 0.74
CA ARG A 360 -2.37 20.91 0.03
C ARG A 360 -3.21 19.75 -0.54
N VAL A 361 -4.18 19.24 0.22
CA VAL A 361 -5.12 18.22 -0.29
C VAL A 361 -5.90 18.76 -1.50
N GLY A 362 -6.34 20.02 -1.46
CA GLY A 362 -7.02 20.69 -2.57
C GLY A 362 -6.14 20.84 -3.82
N GLU A 363 -4.90 21.26 -3.65
CA GLU A 363 -3.90 21.35 -4.73
C GLU A 363 -3.69 20.00 -5.41
N VAL A 364 -3.38 18.95 -4.62
CA VAL A 364 -3.11 17.61 -5.15
C VAL A 364 -4.31 17.05 -5.92
N LEU A 365 -5.53 17.28 -5.42
CA LEU A 365 -6.76 16.77 -6.02
C LEU A 365 -7.38 17.69 -7.09
N GLU A 366 -6.75 18.83 -7.37
CA GLU A 366 -7.22 19.88 -8.26
C GLU A 366 -8.67 20.28 -7.96
N ALA A 367 -8.90 20.70 -6.72
CA ALA A 367 -10.20 21.16 -6.25
C ALA A 367 -10.03 22.22 -5.15
N GLY A 368 -10.87 23.26 -5.17
CA GLY A 368 -10.89 24.28 -4.11
C GLY A 368 -11.33 23.66 -2.79
N PRO A 369 -10.46 23.59 -1.77
CA PRO A 369 -10.78 22.87 -0.55
C PRO A 369 -11.57 23.75 0.43
N GLU A 370 -12.43 23.12 1.22
CA GLU A 370 -13.17 23.78 2.30
C GLU A 370 -13.03 22.94 3.57
N LEU A 371 -12.31 23.46 4.56
CA LEU A 371 -12.16 22.82 5.86
C LEU A 371 -13.45 22.95 6.68
N VAL A 372 -13.91 21.83 7.21
CA VAL A 372 -14.93 21.77 8.26
C VAL A 372 -14.42 20.93 9.41
N VAL A 373 -14.33 21.51 10.61
CA VAL A 373 -14.00 20.76 11.83
C VAL A 373 -15.29 20.24 12.45
N GLY A 374 -15.40 18.92 12.63
CA GLY A 374 -16.59 18.28 13.18
C GLY A 374 -16.59 16.77 12.97
N LYS A 375 -17.64 16.12 13.47
CA LYS A 375 -17.77 14.65 13.40
C LYS A 375 -17.81 14.15 11.95
N VAL A 376 -16.96 13.19 11.63
CA VAL A 376 -17.00 12.43 10.37
C VAL A 376 -18.04 11.33 10.51
N THR A 377 -19.15 11.45 9.78
CA THR A 377 -20.24 10.46 9.79
C THR A 377 -20.07 9.36 8.75
N ALA A 378 -19.06 9.48 7.88
CA ALA A 378 -18.75 8.50 6.85
C ALA A 378 -18.23 7.20 7.49
N GLY A 379 -18.72 6.06 7.00
CA GLY A 379 -18.29 4.74 7.47
C GLY A 379 -16.90 4.34 6.95
N PRO A 380 -16.42 3.15 7.33
CA PRO A 380 -15.18 2.59 6.78
C PRO A 380 -15.22 2.54 5.25
N HIS A 381 -14.14 2.97 4.59
CA HIS A 381 -14.00 2.97 3.12
C HIS A 381 -15.04 3.80 2.33
N ALA A 382 -15.67 4.78 2.98
CA ALA A 382 -16.75 5.58 2.38
C ALA A 382 -16.28 6.76 1.50
#